data_AF-A0A7K3Z755-F1
#
_entry.id   AF-A0A7K3Z755-F1
#
_cell.length_a   1.000
_cell.length_b   1.000
_cell.length_c   1.000
_cell.angle_alpha   90.00
_cell.angle_beta   90.00
_cell.angle_gamma   90.00
#
_symmetry.space_group_name_H-M   'P 1'
#
loop_
_entity.id
_entity.type
_entity.pdbx_description
1 polymer ?
#
loop_
_entity_poly.entity_id
_entity_poly.type
_entity_poly.pdbx_seq_one_letter_code
_entity_poly.pdbx_strand_id
1 'polypeptide(L)'
;MNSIISVLVAYNQFLFAQIQQLLLFIVKNIPLKSSKYDITSPKYNKLTVDKLPLLVKPEIERTYDYKVLLNNFRIHSGKELKPVKPRKGNITPPDVICPHCGAPSIYIYDNTGGRGQFLCKVCDNTFFKSSPKPKLGVFYCPFCGNILVRKKDRKHFNIHKCVNKNCSFYLENLRKLPPEDLAEYQQDKHKFKLHYIYREFTIDYFRIDLSSLPKGATNLNFRNFSSHIMGLCLTYHVNLGLSTRATARALLEVHGVNISHTTVANYAKTAAALVKPFVDDYDYKPTNYLAADETYTKVKGVRHYVWFVMDALKKSILGYQISNTRDVGPCILAMRMAFSKFKEFPGKALKFAADGYTAYKLAQQQFMLQDMDFNLIQVIGLTNEDPVSEEYRWLKQIIERLNRTFKFSYQITNGYGSGEGSNNHVALFVAYYNFLRPHPYTYWQPLNSIPELESIPNMPAKWQKLIELSQQLILSKQAVC
;
A
#
# COMPACT_ATOMS: atom_id res chain seq x y z
N MET A 1 42.02 3.06 -40.77
CA MET A 1 40.94 3.02 -39.76
C MET A 1 39.54 3.17 -40.36
N ASN A 2 39.32 4.03 -41.36
CA ASN A 2 37.98 4.24 -41.96
C ASN A 2 37.39 3.02 -42.69
N SER A 3 38.19 2.16 -43.33
CA SER A 3 37.65 0.98 -44.05
C SER A 3 37.11 -0.10 -43.11
N ILE A 4 37.74 -0.31 -41.96
CA ILE A 4 37.32 -1.30 -40.95
C ILE A 4 35.99 -0.89 -40.33
N ILE A 5 35.81 0.39 -40.01
CA ILE A 5 34.58 0.92 -39.44
C ILE A 5 33.42 0.73 -40.43
N SER A 6 33.61 1.05 -41.71
CA SER A 6 32.58 0.86 -42.74
C SER A 6 32.18 -0.60 -42.92
N VAL A 7 33.15 -1.52 -42.88
CA VAL A 7 32.89 -2.97 -42.95
C VAL A 7 32.10 -3.45 -41.74
N LEU A 8 32.45 -3.00 -40.52
CA LEU A 8 31.73 -3.37 -39.31
C LEU A 8 30.29 -2.82 -39.28
N VAL A 9 30.08 -1.61 -39.79
CA VAL A 9 28.74 -1.01 -39.93
C VAL A 9 27.89 -1.80 -40.92
N ALA A 10 28.44 -2.15 -42.09
CA ALA A 10 27.75 -2.97 -43.09
C ALA A 10 27.43 -4.37 -42.55
N TYR A 11 28.36 -4.97 -41.79
CA TYR A 11 28.15 -6.27 -41.15
C TYR A 11 27.05 -6.22 -40.08
N ASN A 12 27.02 -5.17 -39.25
CA ASN A 12 25.93 -4.95 -38.30
C ASN A 12 24.58 -4.78 -38.99
N GLN A 13 24.51 -4.00 -40.07
CA GLN A 13 23.27 -3.84 -40.86
C GLN A 13 22.78 -5.18 -41.44
N PHE A 14 23.70 -6.01 -41.92
CA PHE A 14 23.38 -7.36 -42.38
C PHE A 14 22.84 -8.24 -41.25
N LEU A 15 23.49 -8.24 -40.07
CA LEU A 15 23.02 -8.98 -38.91
C LEU A 15 21.63 -8.51 -38.44
N PHE A 16 21.37 -7.20 -38.44
CA PHE A 16 20.04 -6.66 -38.13
C PHE A 16 18.97 -7.14 -39.10
N ALA A 17 19.27 -7.18 -40.40
CA ALA A 17 18.35 -7.70 -41.41
C ALA A 17 18.05 -9.20 -41.20
N GLN A 18 19.06 -9.99 -40.85
CA GLN A 18 18.89 -11.42 -40.51
C GLN A 18 18.03 -11.61 -39.26
N ILE A 19 18.26 -10.82 -38.20
CA ILE A 19 17.44 -10.85 -36.98
C ILE A 19 15.98 -10.49 -37.29
N GLN A 20 15.73 -9.50 -38.15
CA GLN A 20 14.38 -9.10 -38.55
C GLN A 20 13.67 -10.21 -39.34
N GLN A 21 14.37 -10.89 -40.25
CA GLN A 21 13.86 -12.06 -40.98
C GLN A 21 13.49 -13.19 -40.03
N LEU A 22 14.36 -13.50 -39.06
CA LEU A 22 14.11 -14.54 -38.05
C LEU A 22 12.93 -14.19 -37.15
N LEU A 23 12.79 -12.92 -36.73
CA LEU A 23 11.63 -12.45 -35.98
C LEU A 23 10.33 -12.63 -36.75
N LEU A 24 10.31 -12.25 -38.04
CA LEU A 24 9.13 -12.44 -38.90
C LEU A 24 8.80 -13.92 -39.10
N PHE A 25 9.81 -14.77 -39.22
CA PHE A 25 9.66 -16.22 -39.29
C PHE A 25 9.05 -16.80 -37.99
N ILE A 26 9.55 -16.37 -36.83
CA ILE A 26 9.05 -16.78 -35.52
C ILE A 26 7.59 -16.35 -35.34
N VAL A 27 7.25 -15.10 -35.63
CA VAL A 27 5.88 -14.57 -35.50
C VAL A 27 4.89 -15.31 -36.43
N LYS A 28 5.32 -15.71 -37.63
CA LYS A 28 4.45 -16.44 -38.57
C LYS A 28 4.29 -17.93 -38.25
N ASN A 29 5.35 -18.59 -37.78
CA ASN A 29 5.39 -20.06 -37.74
C ASN A 29 5.38 -20.64 -36.32
N ILE A 30 5.66 -19.84 -35.30
CA ILE A 30 5.59 -20.28 -33.91
C ILE A 30 4.37 -19.63 -33.27
N PRO A 31 3.31 -20.41 -32.95
CA PRO A 31 2.20 -19.88 -32.18
C PRO A 31 2.73 -19.53 -30.79
N LEU A 32 3.01 -18.23 -30.57
CA LEU A 32 3.25 -17.69 -29.24
C LEU A 32 1.98 -17.95 -28.44
N LYS A 33 2.01 -18.98 -27.58
CA LYS A 33 0.93 -19.18 -26.61
C LYS A 33 0.87 -17.90 -25.77
N SER A 34 -0.24 -17.16 -25.89
CA SER A 34 -0.57 -16.14 -24.91
C SER A 34 -0.49 -16.78 -23.53
N SER A 35 0.00 -16.03 -22.53
CA SER A 35 -0.02 -16.48 -21.14
C SER A 35 -1.40 -17.06 -20.82
N LYS A 36 -1.45 -18.26 -20.24
CA LYS A 36 -2.70 -18.88 -19.78
C LYS A 36 -3.43 -18.00 -18.73
N TYR A 37 -2.73 -17.02 -18.16
CA TYR A 37 -3.22 -16.13 -17.13
C TYR A 37 -3.34 -14.71 -17.67
N ASP A 38 -4.56 -14.30 -17.99
CA ASP A 38 -4.85 -12.88 -18.20
C ASP A 38 -5.02 -12.19 -16.84
N ILE A 39 -3.99 -11.47 -16.40
CA ILE A 39 -3.99 -10.69 -15.15
C ILE A 39 -5.11 -9.61 -15.17
N THR A 40 -5.57 -9.22 -16.37
CA THR A 40 -6.69 -8.27 -16.51
C THR A 40 -8.05 -8.94 -16.38
N SER A 41 -8.11 -10.28 -16.34
CA SER A 41 -9.36 -11.02 -16.18
C SER A 41 -10.06 -10.71 -14.85
N PRO A 42 -11.39 -10.49 -14.86
CA PRO A 42 -12.20 -10.29 -13.65
C PRO A 42 -12.12 -11.45 -12.64
N LYS A 43 -11.65 -12.62 -13.07
CA LYS A 43 -11.42 -13.82 -12.25
C LYS A 43 -10.31 -13.61 -11.21
N TYR A 44 -9.24 -12.89 -11.58
CA TYR A 44 -8.06 -12.69 -10.73
C TYR A 44 -8.04 -11.30 -10.05
N ASN A 45 -8.96 -10.40 -10.42
CA ASN A 45 -8.97 -9.00 -9.97
C ASN A 45 -9.78 -8.70 -8.70
N LYS A 46 -10.15 -9.70 -7.90
CA LYS A 46 -11.04 -9.52 -6.73
C LYS A 46 -10.57 -8.47 -5.70
N LEU A 47 -9.26 -8.22 -5.65
CA LEU A 47 -8.64 -7.33 -4.67
C LEU A 47 -8.08 -6.06 -5.28
N THR A 48 -8.25 -5.80 -6.58
CA THR A 48 -7.82 -4.54 -7.17
C THR A 48 -8.49 -3.36 -6.47
N VAL A 49 -7.70 -2.31 -6.27
CA VAL A 49 -8.16 -1.02 -5.76
C VAL A 49 -8.85 -0.32 -6.94
N ASP A 50 -10.16 -0.11 -6.83
CA ASP A 50 -10.91 0.66 -7.82
C ASP A 50 -10.87 2.16 -7.46
N LYS A 51 -11.35 3.00 -8.38
CA LYS A 51 -11.58 4.44 -8.13
C LYS A 51 -12.37 4.65 -6.84
N LEU A 52 -12.06 5.73 -6.11
CA LEU A 52 -12.78 6.08 -4.88
C LEU A 52 -14.27 6.36 -5.17
N PRO A 53 -15.17 6.05 -4.22
CA PRO A 53 -16.58 6.34 -4.35
C PRO A 53 -16.83 7.84 -4.25
N LEU A 54 -17.92 8.29 -4.86
CA LEU A 54 -18.34 9.68 -4.73
C LEU A 54 -19.05 9.86 -3.38
N LEU A 55 -18.70 10.92 -2.66
CA LEU A 55 -19.34 11.31 -1.39
C LEU A 55 -20.59 12.17 -1.61
N VAL A 56 -20.72 12.74 -2.81
CA VAL A 56 -21.86 13.51 -3.25
C VAL A 56 -22.47 12.78 -4.45
N LYS A 57 -23.80 12.74 -4.51
CA LYS A 57 -24.49 12.18 -5.67
C LYS A 57 -24.08 13.01 -6.91
N PRO A 58 -23.57 12.40 -7.98
CA PRO A 58 -23.25 13.14 -9.19
C PRO A 58 -24.52 13.84 -9.70
N GLU A 59 -24.37 15.09 -10.10
CA GLU A 59 -25.46 15.84 -10.71
C GLU A 59 -25.89 15.14 -12.01
N ILE A 60 -27.18 15.25 -12.32
CA ILE A 60 -27.69 14.71 -13.57
C ILE A 60 -27.17 15.62 -14.68
N GLU A 61 -26.09 15.20 -15.34
CA GLU A 61 -25.63 15.85 -16.56
C GLU A 61 -26.64 15.59 -17.69
N ARG A 62 -26.83 16.60 -18.54
CA ARG A 62 -27.73 16.54 -19.68
C ARG A 62 -27.16 15.61 -20.75
N THR A 63 -27.56 14.34 -20.70
CA THR A 63 -27.06 13.29 -21.61
C THR A 63 -27.67 13.34 -23.01
N TYR A 64 -28.81 14.00 -23.17
CA TYR A 64 -29.55 14.01 -24.43
C TYR A 64 -30.04 15.41 -24.81
N ASP A 65 -30.35 15.62 -26.10
CA ASP A 65 -31.14 16.75 -26.55
C ASP A 65 -32.56 16.28 -26.90
N TYR A 66 -33.56 16.83 -26.22
CA TYR A 66 -34.97 16.51 -26.44
C TYR A 66 -35.40 16.74 -27.90
N LYS A 67 -34.81 17.72 -28.62
CA LYS A 67 -35.12 17.98 -30.03
C LYS A 67 -34.72 16.81 -30.92
N VAL A 68 -33.53 16.25 -30.67
CA VAL A 68 -33.01 15.08 -31.40
C VAL A 68 -33.87 13.85 -31.11
N LEU A 69 -34.25 13.64 -29.85
CA LEU A 69 -35.12 12.52 -29.45
C LEU A 69 -36.52 12.60 -30.09
N LEU A 70 -37.11 13.80 -30.15
CA LEU A 70 -38.40 14.01 -30.81
C LEU A 70 -38.32 13.75 -32.33
N ASN A 71 -37.24 14.18 -32.98
CA ASN A 71 -37.02 13.92 -34.41
C ASN A 71 -36.83 12.42 -34.68
N ASN A 72 -36.02 11.73 -33.88
CA ASN A 72 -35.83 10.28 -34.02
C ASN A 72 -37.15 9.52 -33.85
N PHE A 73 -37.98 9.92 -32.88
CA PHE A 73 -39.30 9.33 -32.68
C PHE A 73 -40.22 9.57 -33.89
N ARG A 74 -40.20 10.78 -34.48
CA ARG A 74 -40.98 11.12 -35.67
C ARG A 74 -40.57 10.28 -36.88
N ILE A 75 -39.26 10.11 -37.11
CA ILE A 75 -38.72 9.32 -38.23
C ILE A 75 -39.12 7.85 -38.11
N HIS A 76 -39.03 7.27 -36.91
CA HIS A 76 -39.34 5.85 -36.70
C HIS A 76 -40.84 5.53 -36.68
N SER A 77 -41.67 6.39 -36.08
CA SER A 77 -43.09 6.10 -35.84
C SER A 77 -44.05 6.76 -36.84
N GLY A 78 -43.54 7.68 -37.68
CA GLY A 78 -44.34 8.50 -38.58
C GLY A 78 -45.30 9.47 -37.88
N LYS A 79 -45.24 9.59 -36.55
CA LYS A 79 -46.15 10.39 -35.72
C LYS A 79 -45.38 11.32 -34.79
N GLU A 80 -45.94 12.50 -34.53
CA GLU A 80 -45.38 13.44 -33.57
C GLU A 80 -45.74 13.05 -32.12
N LEU A 81 -44.75 13.12 -31.23
CA LEU A 81 -44.94 12.81 -29.81
C LEU A 81 -45.79 13.93 -29.16
N LYS A 82 -47.05 13.62 -28.85
CA LYS A 82 -47.96 14.59 -28.23
C LYS A 82 -47.51 14.99 -26.81
N PRO A 83 -47.70 16.25 -26.40
CA PRO A 83 -47.50 16.68 -25.02
C PRO A 83 -48.28 15.86 -24.00
N VAL A 84 -47.87 15.94 -22.74
CA VAL A 84 -48.53 15.28 -21.63
C VAL A 84 -49.91 15.92 -21.40
N LYS A 85 -50.96 15.09 -21.32
CA LYS A 85 -52.27 15.55 -20.81
C LYS A 85 -52.28 15.39 -19.29
N PRO A 86 -52.43 16.47 -18.51
CA PRO A 86 -52.47 16.37 -17.05
C PRO A 86 -53.67 15.53 -16.61
N ARG A 87 -53.47 14.64 -15.62
CA ARG A 87 -54.54 13.84 -15.02
C ARG A 87 -54.98 14.52 -13.71
N LYS A 88 -56.30 14.70 -13.52
CA LYS A 88 -56.96 15.12 -12.26
C LYS A 88 -56.14 16.10 -11.39
N GLY A 89 -55.96 17.34 -11.83
CA GLY A 89 -55.48 18.45 -10.98
C GLY A 89 -53.97 18.54 -10.71
N ASN A 90 -53.17 17.53 -11.07
CA ASN A 90 -51.71 17.58 -10.87
C ASN A 90 -51.01 18.15 -12.12
N ILE A 91 -50.79 19.47 -12.11
CA ILE A 91 -50.08 20.20 -13.17
C ILE A 91 -48.60 20.30 -12.78
N THR A 92 -47.72 19.81 -13.64
CA THR A 92 -46.27 19.98 -13.49
C THR A 92 -45.94 21.48 -13.55
N PRO A 93 -45.22 22.04 -12.57
CA PRO A 93 -44.88 23.47 -12.57
C PRO A 93 -44.12 23.89 -13.84
N PRO A 94 -44.39 25.08 -14.40
CA PRO A 94 -43.85 25.50 -15.69
C PRO A 94 -42.32 25.67 -15.69
N ASP A 95 -41.72 25.89 -14.52
CA ASP A 95 -40.28 26.03 -14.29
C ASP A 95 -39.51 24.70 -14.28
N VAL A 96 -40.21 23.56 -14.40
CA VAL A 96 -39.58 22.23 -14.40
C VAL A 96 -39.08 21.88 -15.79
N ILE A 97 -37.76 21.71 -15.90
CA ILE A 97 -37.08 21.22 -17.10
C ILE A 97 -36.48 19.85 -16.78
N CYS A 98 -36.57 18.92 -17.72
CA CYS A 98 -35.95 17.61 -17.55
C CYS A 98 -34.42 17.75 -17.52
N PRO A 99 -33.72 17.34 -16.45
CA PRO A 99 -32.26 17.49 -16.37
C PRO A 99 -31.51 16.57 -17.33
N HIS A 100 -32.13 15.46 -17.77
CA HIS A 100 -31.49 14.49 -18.68
C HIS A 100 -31.51 14.92 -20.16
N CYS A 101 -32.60 15.52 -20.64
CA CYS A 101 -32.76 15.87 -22.06
C CYS A 101 -33.05 17.36 -22.32
N GLY A 102 -33.34 18.12 -21.27
CA GLY A 102 -33.80 19.50 -21.33
C GLY A 102 -35.20 19.68 -21.92
N ALA A 103 -36.02 18.63 -21.91
CA ALA A 103 -37.42 18.76 -22.33
C ALA A 103 -38.18 19.73 -21.39
N PRO A 104 -39.02 20.61 -21.94
CA PRO A 104 -39.87 21.52 -21.15
C PRO A 104 -40.97 20.76 -20.39
N SER A 105 -41.53 21.41 -19.37
CA SER A 105 -42.58 20.89 -18.47
C SER A 105 -43.78 20.25 -19.19
N ILE A 106 -44.10 20.69 -20.42
CA ILE A 106 -45.17 20.13 -21.27
C ILE A 106 -44.99 18.63 -21.60
N TYR A 107 -43.78 18.09 -21.49
CA TYR A 107 -43.49 16.68 -21.73
C TYR A 107 -43.22 15.89 -20.45
N ILE A 108 -43.55 16.43 -19.28
CA ILE A 108 -43.15 15.87 -17.98
C ILE A 108 -44.40 15.51 -17.18
N TYR A 109 -44.48 14.26 -16.73
CA TYR A 109 -45.47 13.79 -15.79
C TYR A 109 -45.01 14.03 -14.35
N ASP A 110 -45.95 14.38 -13.47
CA ASP A 110 -45.77 14.13 -12.04
C ASP A 110 -46.00 12.63 -11.78
N ASN A 111 -44.92 11.90 -11.56
CA ASN A 111 -44.92 10.43 -11.45
C ASN A 111 -45.51 9.95 -10.12
N THR A 112 -45.54 10.81 -9.10
CA THR A 112 -45.91 10.44 -7.73
C THR A 112 -47.07 11.24 -7.17
N GLY A 113 -47.71 12.07 -7.99
CA GLY A 113 -48.90 12.84 -7.63
C GLY A 113 -48.65 13.82 -6.48
N GLY A 114 -47.58 14.60 -6.56
CA GLY A 114 -47.26 15.67 -5.61
C GLY A 114 -46.14 15.37 -4.62
N ARG A 115 -45.56 14.16 -4.62
CA ARG A 115 -44.42 13.78 -3.75
C ARG A 115 -43.05 14.10 -4.33
N GLY A 116 -43.00 14.87 -5.41
CA GLY A 116 -41.78 15.51 -5.93
C GLY A 116 -40.97 14.72 -6.96
N GLN A 117 -41.38 13.50 -7.35
CA GLN A 117 -40.75 12.76 -8.46
C GLN A 117 -41.48 13.00 -9.77
N PHE A 118 -40.74 13.41 -10.80
CA PHE A 118 -41.21 13.65 -12.16
C PHE A 118 -40.70 12.57 -13.13
N LEU A 119 -41.43 12.31 -14.20
CA LEU A 119 -41.07 11.38 -15.29
C LEU A 119 -41.14 12.12 -16.63
N CYS A 120 -40.03 12.16 -17.38
CA CYS A 120 -40.02 12.78 -18.70
C CYS A 120 -40.52 11.82 -19.77
N LYS A 121 -41.54 12.21 -20.55
CA LYS A 121 -42.07 11.43 -21.67
C LYS A 121 -41.13 11.32 -22.87
N VAL A 122 -40.18 12.25 -23.01
CA VAL A 122 -39.25 12.28 -24.17
C VAL A 122 -38.10 11.30 -23.98
N CYS A 123 -37.57 11.18 -22.76
CA CYS A 123 -36.42 10.33 -22.46
C CYS A 123 -36.69 9.20 -21.47
N ASP A 124 -37.95 9.03 -21.03
CA ASP A 124 -38.43 8.04 -20.05
C ASP A 124 -37.65 7.99 -18.72
N ASN A 125 -36.91 9.04 -18.39
CA ASN A 125 -36.14 9.13 -17.14
C ASN A 125 -36.95 9.81 -16.04
N THR A 126 -36.78 9.32 -14.81
CA THR A 126 -37.35 9.95 -13.61
C THR A 126 -36.34 10.87 -12.92
N PHE A 127 -36.81 11.98 -12.37
CA PHE A 127 -35.96 12.95 -11.66
C PHE A 127 -36.75 13.68 -10.56
N PHE A 128 -36.05 14.41 -9.68
CA PHE A 128 -36.65 15.24 -8.63
C PHE A 128 -36.30 16.72 -8.90
N LYS A 129 -37.22 17.65 -8.63
CA LYS A 129 -37.00 19.11 -8.82
C LYS A 129 -35.90 19.64 -7.89
N SER A 130 -35.87 19.16 -6.65
CA SER A 130 -34.76 19.34 -5.73
C SER A 130 -34.17 17.96 -5.41
N SER A 131 -32.91 17.74 -5.73
CA SER A 131 -32.19 16.55 -5.26
C SER A 131 -32.34 16.46 -3.74
N PRO A 132 -32.76 15.31 -3.17
CA PRO A 132 -32.74 15.13 -1.72
C PRO A 132 -31.35 15.48 -1.20
N LYS A 133 -31.26 16.23 -0.09
CA LYS A 133 -29.97 16.56 0.53
C LYS A 133 -29.16 15.26 0.67
N PRO A 134 -27.88 15.24 0.24
CA PRO A 134 -27.07 14.04 0.35
C PRO A 134 -27.04 13.61 1.81
N LYS A 135 -27.40 12.36 2.08
CA LYS A 135 -27.28 11.80 3.42
C LYS A 135 -25.79 11.67 3.72
N LEU A 136 -25.34 12.28 4.82
CA LEU A 136 -23.97 12.18 5.30
C LEU A 136 -23.64 10.70 5.53
N GLY A 137 -22.50 10.22 5.00
CA GLY A 137 -22.06 8.82 5.13
C GLY A 137 -22.60 7.85 4.07
N VAL A 138 -23.22 8.34 2.98
CA VAL A 138 -23.62 7.49 1.84
C VAL A 138 -22.56 7.52 0.75
N PHE A 139 -22.09 6.34 0.33
CA PHE A 139 -21.16 6.19 -0.78
C PHE A 139 -21.91 5.95 -2.10
N TYR A 140 -21.52 6.66 -3.15
CA TYR A 140 -22.04 6.49 -4.50
C TYR A 140 -21.01 5.84 -5.43
N CYS A 141 -21.49 4.98 -6.33
CA CYS A 141 -20.66 4.34 -7.35
C CYS A 141 -20.10 5.39 -8.32
N PRO A 142 -18.78 5.45 -8.55
CA PRO A 142 -18.18 6.44 -9.44
C PRO A 142 -18.53 6.22 -10.92
N PHE A 143 -19.07 5.04 -11.26
CA PHE A 143 -19.38 4.66 -12.65
C PHE A 143 -20.85 4.85 -13.04
N CYS A 144 -21.78 4.79 -12.07
CA CYS A 144 -23.21 4.88 -12.37
C CYS A 144 -24.00 5.77 -11.40
N GLY A 145 -23.33 6.40 -10.42
CA GLY A 145 -23.97 7.29 -9.46
C GLY A 145 -24.94 6.63 -8.47
N ASN A 146 -25.12 5.30 -8.51
CA ASN A 146 -26.00 4.58 -7.60
C ASN A 146 -25.36 4.35 -6.23
N ILE A 147 -26.20 4.30 -5.20
CA ILE A 147 -25.78 4.07 -3.81
C ILE A 147 -25.13 2.69 -3.67
N LEU A 148 -24.00 2.63 -2.98
CA LEU A 148 -23.34 1.37 -2.64
C LEU A 148 -24.01 0.72 -1.43
N VAL A 149 -24.23 -0.59 -1.53
CA VAL A 149 -24.86 -1.37 -0.46
C VAL A 149 -23.77 -2.02 0.39
N ARG A 150 -23.80 -1.81 1.70
CA ARG A 150 -22.95 -2.52 2.66
C ARG A 150 -23.32 -4.01 2.67
N LYS A 151 -22.36 -4.88 2.39
CA LYS A 151 -22.58 -6.33 2.22
C LYS A 151 -21.90 -7.18 3.30
N LYS A 152 -20.75 -6.75 3.81
CA LYS A 152 -19.96 -7.54 4.78
C LYS A 152 -19.20 -6.62 5.71
N ASP A 153 -19.08 -7.06 6.95
CA ASP A 153 -18.30 -6.39 7.98
C ASP A 153 -17.06 -7.23 8.28
N ARG A 154 -15.90 -6.58 8.31
CA ARG A 154 -14.61 -7.19 8.69
C ARG A 154 -14.05 -6.42 9.89
N LYS A 155 -13.07 -7.04 10.56
CA LYS A 155 -12.40 -6.48 11.75
C LYS A 155 -11.96 -5.01 11.58
N HIS A 156 -11.43 -4.67 10.40
CA HIS A 156 -10.83 -3.35 10.13
C HIS A 156 -11.59 -2.51 9.11
N PHE A 157 -12.53 -3.10 8.37
CA PHE A 157 -13.21 -2.41 7.27
C PHE A 157 -14.55 -3.04 6.88
N ASN A 158 -15.46 -2.23 6.36
CA ASN A 158 -16.75 -2.63 5.81
C ASN A 158 -16.68 -2.70 4.28
N ILE A 159 -17.33 -3.69 3.68
CA ILE A 159 -17.37 -3.88 2.23
C ILE A 159 -18.69 -3.36 1.67
N HIS A 160 -18.59 -2.36 0.79
CA HIS A 160 -19.68 -1.75 0.04
C HIS A 160 -19.64 -2.23 -1.42
N LYS A 161 -20.80 -2.58 -2.00
CA LYS A 161 -20.91 -3.12 -3.37
C LYS A 161 -21.97 -2.38 -4.18
N CYS A 162 -21.68 -2.05 -5.43
CA CYS A 162 -22.69 -1.59 -6.38
C CYS A 162 -23.53 -2.78 -6.87
N VAL A 163 -24.84 -2.76 -6.63
CA VAL A 163 -25.76 -3.87 -7.00
C VAL A 163 -26.40 -3.63 -8.38
N ASN A 164 -26.22 -2.44 -8.97
CA ASN A 164 -26.81 -2.09 -10.26
C ASN A 164 -26.24 -2.95 -11.41
N LYS A 165 -27.13 -3.66 -12.11
CA LYS A 165 -26.78 -4.48 -13.30
C LYS A 165 -26.58 -3.65 -14.57
N ASN A 166 -27.05 -2.41 -14.60
CA ASN A 166 -26.84 -1.48 -15.72
C ASN A 166 -25.60 -0.59 -15.52
N CYS A 167 -24.77 -0.89 -14.52
CA CYS A 167 -23.55 -0.15 -14.26
C CYS A 167 -22.54 -0.41 -15.39
N SER A 168 -21.95 0.65 -15.96
CA SER A 168 -20.93 0.55 -17.02
C SER A 168 -19.79 -0.38 -16.61
N PHE A 169 -19.26 -0.22 -15.38
CA PHE A 169 -18.23 -1.10 -14.83
C PHE A 169 -18.63 -2.60 -14.81
N TYR A 170 -19.89 -2.90 -14.51
CA TYR A 170 -20.36 -4.28 -14.49
C TYR A 170 -20.49 -4.85 -15.91
N LEU A 171 -21.07 -4.07 -16.82
CA LEU A 171 -21.27 -4.48 -18.22
C LEU A 171 -19.92 -4.66 -18.94
N GLU A 172 -18.96 -3.77 -18.72
CA GLU A 172 -17.62 -3.88 -19.29
C GLU A 172 -16.89 -5.13 -18.80
N ASN A 173 -16.89 -5.39 -17.49
CA ASN A 173 -16.25 -6.60 -16.96
C ASN A 173 -16.97 -7.88 -17.41
N LEU A 174 -18.29 -7.84 -17.60
CA LEU A 174 -19.04 -8.98 -18.11
C LEU A 174 -18.70 -9.27 -19.58
N ARG A 175 -18.49 -8.23 -20.41
CA ARG A 175 -18.05 -8.37 -21.80
C ARG A 175 -16.64 -8.94 -21.94
N LYS A 176 -15.78 -8.74 -20.93
CA LYS A 176 -14.40 -9.26 -20.92
C LYS A 176 -14.30 -10.76 -20.59
N LEU A 177 -15.37 -11.40 -20.14
CA LEU A 177 -15.33 -12.82 -19.78
C LEU A 177 -15.44 -13.71 -21.02
N PRO A 178 -14.53 -14.68 -21.23
CA PRO A 178 -14.70 -15.70 -22.25
C PRO A 178 -15.89 -16.62 -21.93
N PRO A 179 -16.44 -17.36 -22.91
CA PRO A 179 -17.63 -18.20 -22.72
C PRO A 179 -17.49 -19.22 -21.58
N GLU A 180 -16.30 -19.79 -21.42
CA GLU A 180 -15.96 -20.76 -20.37
C GLU A 180 -16.05 -20.14 -18.96
N ASP A 181 -15.46 -18.96 -18.77
CA ASP A 181 -15.51 -18.23 -17.50
C ASP A 181 -16.93 -17.70 -17.20
N LEU A 182 -17.74 -17.45 -18.23
CA LEU A 182 -19.14 -17.04 -18.09
C LEU A 182 -20.00 -18.20 -17.55
N ALA A 183 -19.75 -19.42 -18.01
CA ALA A 183 -20.36 -20.64 -17.46
C ALA A 183 -19.93 -20.87 -16.00
N GLU A 184 -18.63 -20.72 -15.69
CA GLU A 184 -18.14 -20.81 -14.31
C GLU A 184 -18.74 -19.71 -13.42
N TYR A 185 -18.90 -18.49 -13.91
CA TYR A 185 -19.53 -17.40 -13.17
C TYR A 185 -20.99 -17.70 -12.81
N GLN A 186 -21.74 -18.41 -13.67
CA GLN A 186 -23.12 -18.78 -13.34
C GLN A 186 -23.19 -19.74 -12.16
N GLN A 187 -22.23 -20.66 -12.04
CA GLN A 187 -22.11 -21.60 -10.92
C GLN A 187 -21.53 -20.91 -9.66
N ASP A 188 -20.40 -20.20 -9.82
CA ASP A 188 -19.60 -19.63 -8.73
C ASP A 188 -19.43 -18.11 -8.86
N LYS A 189 -20.53 -17.38 -8.67
CA LYS A 189 -20.57 -15.89 -8.73
C LYS A 189 -19.57 -15.18 -7.82
N HIS A 190 -19.09 -15.84 -6.77
CA HIS A 190 -18.20 -15.27 -5.77
C HIS A 190 -16.72 -15.23 -6.17
N LYS A 191 -16.32 -16.00 -7.19
CA LYS A 191 -14.94 -16.04 -7.70
C LYS A 191 -14.59 -14.77 -8.48
N PHE A 192 -15.55 -14.23 -9.22
CA PHE A 192 -15.36 -13.09 -10.12
C PHE A 192 -15.71 -11.75 -9.47
N LYS A 193 -14.90 -10.71 -9.74
CA LYS A 193 -15.23 -9.31 -9.40
C LYS A 193 -15.75 -8.58 -10.62
N LEU A 194 -17.07 -8.68 -10.84
CA LEU A 194 -17.74 -7.93 -11.90
C LEU A 194 -18.30 -6.59 -11.43
N HIS A 195 -18.74 -6.52 -10.20
CA HIS A 195 -19.30 -5.29 -9.64
C HIS A 195 -18.23 -4.45 -8.97
N TYR A 196 -18.45 -3.14 -8.97
CA TYR A 196 -17.64 -2.20 -8.21
C TYR A 196 -17.78 -2.48 -6.70
N ILE A 197 -16.63 -2.50 -6.01
CA ILE A 197 -16.53 -2.78 -4.57
C ILE A 197 -15.66 -1.71 -3.92
N TYR A 198 -16.19 -1.07 -2.89
CA TYR A 198 -15.45 -0.15 -2.04
C TYR A 198 -15.26 -0.75 -0.64
N ARG A 199 -14.12 -0.48 0.00
CA ARG A 199 -13.81 -0.94 1.36
C ARG A 199 -13.59 0.27 2.25
N GLU A 200 -14.49 0.48 3.19
CA GLU A 200 -14.46 1.59 4.15
C GLU A 200 -13.75 1.13 5.41
N PHE A 201 -12.63 1.75 5.78
CA PHE A 201 -11.96 1.46 7.05
C PHE A 201 -12.65 2.13 8.23
N THR A 202 -12.79 1.39 9.33
CA THR A 202 -13.45 1.88 10.55
C THR A 202 -12.49 2.64 11.48
N ILE A 203 -11.19 2.47 11.30
CA ILE A 203 -10.12 3.06 12.12
C ILE A 203 -9.31 4.01 11.24
N ASP A 204 -9.07 5.23 11.74
CA ASP A 204 -8.16 6.19 11.11
C ASP A 204 -6.71 5.89 11.52
N TYR A 205 -6.01 5.16 10.66
CA TYR A 205 -4.62 4.81 10.87
C TYR A 205 -3.64 5.98 10.77
N PHE A 206 -4.05 7.15 10.25
CA PHE A 206 -3.17 8.31 10.12
C PHE A 206 -3.15 9.18 11.38
N ARG A 207 -4.20 9.12 12.20
CA ARG A 207 -4.28 9.79 13.51
C ARG A 207 -3.55 9.06 14.64
N ILE A 208 -3.12 7.83 14.43
CA ILE A 208 -2.41 7.04 15.46
C ILE A 208 -1.02 7.63 15.66
N ASP A 209 -0.62 7.99 16.89
CA ASP A 209 0.73 8.49 17.14
C ASP A 209 1.78 7.36 16.96
N LEU A 210 2.68 7.54 16.00
CA LEU A 210 3.81 6.63 15.73
C LEU A 210 5.00 6.88 16.68
N SER A 211 5.06 8.07 17.27
CA SER A 211 6.18 8.59 18.06
C SER A 211 6.00 8.40 19.57
N SER A 212 4.89 7.81 20.01
CA SER A 212 4.63 7.60 21.44
C SER A 212 5.76 6.80 22.11
N LEU A 213 6.41 7.44 23.08
CA LEU A 213 7.40 6.79 23.93
C LEU A 213 6.74 5.64 24.70
N PRO A 214 7.39 4.47 24.83
CA PRO A 214 6.83 3.37 25.60
C PRO A 214 6.56 3.79 27.05
N LYS A 215 5.43 3.32 27.60
CA LYS A 215 5.06 3.55 29.01
C LYS A 215 6.20 3.08 29.92
N GLY A 216 6.80 4.00 30.69
CA GLY A 216 7.94 3.72 31.57
C GLY A 216 9.28 4.30 31.11
N ALA A 217 9.30 5.18 30.10
CA ALA A 217 10.44 6.05 29.81
C ALA A 217 10.62 7.13 30.90
N THR A 218 10.76 6.73 32.16
CA THR A 218 11.00 7.62 33.30
C THR A 218 12.50 7.79 33.51
N ASN A 219 12.94 9.06 33.51
CA ASN A 219 14.20 9.59 34.01
C ASN A 219 15.38 8.60 34.08
N LEU A 220 16.21 8.64 33.03
CA LEU A 220 17.48 7.94 32.97
C LEU A 220 18.53 8.64 33.85
N ASN A 221 18.30 8.69 35.15
CA ASN A 221 19.37 8.97 36.09
C ASN A 221 20.19 7.69 36.24
N PHE A 222 21.22 7.55 35.40
CA PHE A 222 22.18 6.45 35.36
C PHE A 222 23.05 6.44 36.63
N ARG A 223 22.46 6.23 37.81
CA ARG A 223 23.19 6.38 39.08
C ARG A 223 24.29 5.33 39.28
N ASN A 224 24.33 4.22 38.53
CA ASN A 224 25.27 3.10 38.76
C ASN A 224 25.80 2.38 37.49
N PHE A 225 25.79 3.00 36.30
CA PHE A 225 26.13 2.28 35.06
C PHE A 225 27.27 2.89 34.26
N SER A 226 28.27 2.07 33.92
CA SER A 226 29.32 2.43 32.97
C SER A 226 28.79 2.37 31.54
N SER A 227 28.79 3.51 30.85
CA SER A 227 28.42 3.62 29.43
C SER A 227 29.24 2.66 28.55
N HIS A 228 30.48 2.39 28.95
CA HIS A 228 31.38 1.45 28.29
C HIS A 228 30.86 0.00 28.36
N ILE A 229 30.43 -0.44 29.55
CA ILE A 229 29.86 -1.80 29.73
C ILE A 229 28.57 -1.93 28.92
N MET A 230 27.72 -0.91 28.90
CA MET A 230 26.51 -0.92 28.06
C MET A 230 26.85 -1.06 26.57
N GLY A 231 27.85 -0.32 26.08
CA GLY A 231 28.33 -0.43 24.69
C GLY A 231 28.86 -1.84 24.35
N LEU A 232 29.59 -2.46 25.29
CA LEU A 232 30.04 -3.84 25.13
C LEU A 232 28.85 -4.81 25.11
N CYS A 233 27.89 -4.66 26.03
CA CYS A 233 26.66 -5.47 26.05
C CYS A 233 25.93 -5.42 24.71
N LEU A 234 25.72 -4.23 24.15
CA LEU A 234 25.05 -4.06 22.85
C LEU A 234 25.86 -4.65 21.71
N THR A 235 27.18 -4.51 21.74
CA THR A 235 28.07 -5.10 20.73
C THR A 235 27.96 -6.64 20.70
N TYR A 236 28.05 -7.29 21.86
CA TYR A 236 27.90 -8.75 21.94
C TYR A 236 26.47 -9.22 21.65
N HIS A 237 25.47 -8.53 22.20
CA HIS A 237 24.08 -8.95 22.09
C HIS A 237 23.48 -8.70 20.71
N VAL A 238 23.72 -7.51 20.12
CA VAL A 238 23.10 -7.09 18.86
C VAL A 238 24.02 -7.36 17.67
N ASN A 239 25.28 -6.92 17.71
CA ASN A 239 26.16 -7.01 16.54
C ASN A 239 26.62 -8.46 16.30
N LEU A 240 27.00 -9.15 17.37
CA LEU A 240 27.44 -10.56 17.34
C LEU A 240 26.29 -11.55 17.56
N GLY A 241 25.08 -11.06 17.84
CA GLY A 241 23.86 -11.86 17.96
C GLY A 241 23.82 -12.78 19.19
N LEU A 242 24.63 -12.57 20.22
CA LEU A 242 24.67 -13.47 21.36
C LEU A 242 23.39 -13.37 22.21
N SER A 243 22.99 -14.48 22.85
CA SER A 243 21.92 -14.43 23.87
C SER A 243 22.33 -13.58 25.07
N THR A 244 21.39 -13.14 25.90
CA THR A 244 21.70 -12.33 27.09
C THR A 244 22.61 -13.07 28.08
N ARG A 245 22.47 -14.40 28.20
CA ARG A 245 23.33 -15.25 29.03
C ARG A 245 24.72 -15.42 28.43
N ALA A 246 24.80 -15.67 27.12
CA ALA A 246 26.07 -15.76 26.42
C ALA A 246 26.83 -14.42 26.44
N THR A 247 26.11 -13.30 26.36
CA THR A 247 26.67 -11.95 26.49
C THR A 247 27.24 -11.70 27.87
N ALA A 248 26.49 -12.04 28.93
CA ALA A 248 26.97 -11.93 30.31
C ALA A 248 28.22 -12.80 30.54
N ARG A 249 28.22 -14.02 30.01
CA ARG A 249 29.37 -14.91 30.04
C ARG A 249 30.58 -14.34 29.30
N ALA A 250 30.40 -13.81 28.09
CA ALA A 250 31.47 -13.19 27.31
C ALA A 250 32.07 -11.98 28.02
N LEU A 251 31.24 -11.17 28.70
CA LEU A 251 31.71 -10.04 29.50
C LEU A 251 32.54 -10.47 30.71
N LEU A 252 32.16 -11.57 31.36
CA LEU A 252 32.93 -12.14 32.45
C LEU A 252 34.25 -12.76 31.97
N GLU A 253 34.20 -13.63 30.96
CA GLU A 253 35.37 -14.40 30.49
C GLU A 253 36.39 -13.55 29.73
N VAL A 254 35.94 -12.56 28.95
CA VAL A 254 36.83 -11.73 28.11
C VAL A 254 37.24 -10.44 28.82
N HIS A 255 36.33 -9.81 29.57
CA HIS A 255 36.56 -8.48 30.16
C HIS A 255 36.65 -8.50 31.70
N GLY A 256 36.44 -9.63 32.35
CA GLY A 256 36.40 -9.72 33.82
C GLY A 256 35.18 -9.03 34.45
N VAL A 257 34.19 -8.64 33.64
CA VAL A 257 33.03 -7.86 34.09
C VAL A 257 31.90 -8.81 34.48
N ASN A 258 31.66 -8.96 35.78
CA ASN A 258 30.58 -9.78 36.31
C ASN A 258 29.24 -9.03 36.27
N ILE A 259 28.38 -9.37 35.32
CA ILE A 259 27.01 -8.86 35.24
C ILE A 259 25.99 -9.98 35.02
N SER A 260 24.77 -9.76 35.50
CA SER A 260 23.67 -10.69 35.24
C SER A 260 23.12 -10.55 33.81
N HIS A 261 22.58 -11.66 33.27
CA HIS A 261 21.84 -11.64 32.01
C HIS A 261 20.61 -10.71 32.03
N THR A 262 20.03 -10.47 33.22
CA THR A 262 18.94 -9.49 33.40
C THR A 262 19.42 -8.05 33.22
N THR A 263 20.65 -7.74 33.64
CA THR A 263 21.27 -6.44 33.42
C THR A 263 21.51 -6.19 31.92
N VAL A 264 21.97 -7.21 31.19
CA VAL A 264 22.10 -7.14 29.72
C VAL A 264 20.75 -6.83 29.05
N ALA A 265 19.68 -7.51 29.48
CA ALA A 265 18.33 -7.27 28.94
C ALA A 265 17.83 -5.85 29.25
N ASN A 266 18.10 -5.34 30.45
CA ASN A 266 17.73 -3.98 30.85
C ASN A 266 18.49 -2.92 30.04
N TYR A 267 19.78 -3.15 29.77
CA TYR A 267 20.56 -2.28 28.87
C TYR A 267 20.01 -2.29 27.45
N ALA A 268 19.69 -3.46 26.90
CA ALA A 268 19.08 -3.55 25.57
C ALA A 268 17.72 -2.82 25.51
N LYS A 269 16.86 -3.02 26.52
CA LYS A 269 15.58 -2.30 26.64
C LYS A 269 15.78 -0.78 26.69
N THR A 270 16.73 -0.32 27.50
CA THR A 270 17.04 1.11 27.65
C THR A 270 17.57 1.71 26.35
N ALA A 271 18.55 1.05 25.72
CA ALA A 271 19.11 1.49 24.46
C ALA A 271 18.05 1.50 23.34
N ALA A 272 17.16 0.52 23.29
CA ALA A 272 16.07 0.48 22.32
C ALA A 272 15.14 1.70 22.46
N ALA A 273 14.76 2.05 23.69
CA ALA A 273 13.89 3.19 23.96
C ALA A 273 14.55 4.53 23.57
N LEU A 274 15.87 4.64 23.76
CA LEU A 274 16.64 5.83 23.40
C LEU A 274 16.87 5.96 21.90
N VAL A 275 17.32 4.89 21.25
CA VAL A 275 17.73 4.92 19.84
C VAL A 275 16.53 4.90 18.89
N LYS A 276 15.38 4.35 19.31
CA LYS A 276 14.19 4.26 18.45
C LYS A 276 13.74 5.62 17.89
N PRO A 277 13.52 6.68 18.70
CA PRO A 277 13.22 8.01 18.17
C PRO A 277 14.24 8.50 17.14
N PHE A 278 15.53 8.32 17.41
CA PHE A 278 16.58 8.74 16.47
C PHE A 278 16.46 8.02 15.11
N VAL A 279 16.29 6.70 15.11
CA VAL A 279 16.07 5.91 13.90
C VAL A 279 14.79 6.37 13.18
N ASP A 280 13.71 6.54 13.92
CA ASP A 280 12.38 6.86 13.39
C ASP A 280 12.25 8.30 12.89
N ASP A 281 13.17 9.19 13.26
CA ASP A 281 13.19 10.60 12.83
C ASP A 281 14.34 10.94 11.88
N TYR A 282 15.31 10.04 11.69
CA TYR A 282 16.45 10.29 10.80
C TYR A 282 16.03 10.59 9.35
N ASP A 283 16.69 11.59 8.73
CA ASP A 283 16.51 11.98 7.32
C ASP A 283 17.27 11.02 6.38
N TYR A 284 16.62 9.89 6.05
CA TYR A 284 17.17 8.88 5.14
C TYR A 284 17.29 9.33 3.68
N LYS A 285 16.61 10.44 3.31
CA LYS A 285 16.46 10.90 1.92
C LYS A 285 16.07 9.74 0.99
N PRO A 286 14.93 9.07 1.25
CA PRO A 286 14.57 7.82 0.60
C PRO A 286 14.46 7.97 -0.93
N THR A 287 14.79 6.91 -1.65
CA THR A 287 14.61 6.83 -3.10
C THR A 287 13.18 6.40 -3.45
N ASN A 288 12.83 6.53 -4.73
CA ASN A 288 11.51 6.15 -5.25
C ASN A 288 11.32 4.63 -5.41
N TYR A 289 12.28 3.80 -4.98
CA TYR A 289 12.20 2.35 -5.09
C TYR A 289 12.13 1.74 -3.69
N LEU A 290 10.93 1.35 -3.27
CA LEU A 290 10.72 0.71 -1.97
C LEU A 290 10.33 -0.75 -2.16
N ALA A 291 10.82 -1.60 -1.27
CA ALA A 291 10.46 -3.00 -1.20
C ALA A 291 9.87 -3.30 0.19
N ALA A 292 8.80 -4.09 0.23
CA ALA A 292 8.17 -4.52 1.46
C ALA A 292 7.90 -6.02 1.47
N ASP A 293 8.11 -6.62 2.63
CA ASP A 293 7.83 -8.03 2.88
C ASP A 293 7.56 -8.23 4.37
N GLU A 294 6.83 -9.29 4.68
CA GLU A 294 6.56 -9.70 6.05
C GLU A 294 7.34 -10.96 6.40
N THR A 295 7.80 -11.00 7.64
CA THR A 295 8.45 -12.17 8.22
C THR A 295 7.79 -12.54 9.55
N TYR A 296 8.23 -13.64 10.15
CA TYR A 296 7.60 -14.17 11.36
C TYR A 296 8.60 -14.28 12.51
N THR A 297 8.09 -14.06 13.72
CA THR A 297 8.77 -14.28 15.00
C THR A 297 7.85 -15.07 15.92
N LYS A 298 8.35 -15.50 17.08
CA LYS A 298 7.55 -16.14 18.13
C LYS A 298 7.62 -15.30 19.39
N VAL A 299 6.48 -15.05 20.02
CA VAL A 299 6.37 -14.44 21.35
C VAL A 299 5.59 -15.39 22.22
N LYS A 300 6.18 -15.86 23.33
CA LYS A 300 5.60 -16.90 24.20
C LYS A 300 5.11 -18.14 23.43
N GLY A 301 5.88 -18.57 22.42
CA GLY A 301 5.54 -19.69 21.56
C GLY A 301 4.51 -19.39 20.45
N VAL A 302 3.82 -18.24 20.49
CA VAL A 302 2.81 -17.84 19.51
C VAL A 302 3.44 -17.08 18.35
N ARG A 303 3.07 -17.44 17.11
CA ARG A 303 3.54 -16.76 15.90
C ARG A 303 3.09 -15.30 15.86
N HIS A 304 4.04 -14.41 15.65
CA HIS A 304 3.87 -12.98 15.40
C HIS A 304 4.47 -12.64 14.04
N TYR A 305 4.06 -11.49 13.49
CA TYR A 305 4.47 -11.00 12.18
C TYR A 305 5.28 -9.72 12.36
N VAL A 306 6.34 -9.59 11.58
CA VAL A 306 7.18 -8.39 11.50
C VAL A 306 7.13 -7.91 10.05
N TRP A 307 6.61 -6.71 9.86
CA TRP A 307 6.54 -6.04 8.57
C TRP A 307 7.78 -5.18 8.40
N PHE A 308 8.45 -5.28 7.26
CA PHE A 308 9.58 -4.41 6.91
C PHE A 308 9.28 -3.68 5.60
N VAL A 309 9.65 -2.40 5.57
CA VAL A 309 9.68 -1.57 4.37
C VAL A 309 11.08 -0.98 4.26
N MET A 310 11.76 -1.24 3.15
CA MET A 310 13.12 -0.80 2.91
C MET A 310 13.24 -0.02 1.61
N ASP A 311 14.21 0.90 1.57
CA ASP A 311 14.73 1.47 0.34
C ASP A 311 15.52 0.39 -0.40
N ALA A 312 15.17 0.09 -1.65
CA ALA A 312 15.84 -0.97 -2.38
C ALA A 312 17.22 -0.58 -2.92
N LEU A 313 17.45 0.72 -3.18
CA LEU A 313 18.72 1.22 -3.68
C LEU A 313 19.69 1.46 -2.51
N LYS A 314 19.27 2.25 -1.53
CA LYS A 314 20.08 2.56 -0.33
C LYS A 314 20.11 1.43 0.68
N LYS A 315 19.22 0.43 0.54
CA LYS A 315 19.09 -0.74 1.41
C LYS A 315 18.70 -0.42 2.86
N SER A 316 18.42 0.83 3.17
CA SER A 316 18.05 1.26 4.53
C SER A 316 16.63 0.82 4.85
N ILE A 317 16.42 0.35 6.07
CA ILE A 317 15.09 0.03 6.58
C ILE A 317 14.42 1.35 6.96
N LEU A 318 13.28 1.66 6.34
CA LEU A 318 12.57 2.93 6.52
C LEU A 318 11.34 2.79 7.41
N GLY A 319 10.72 1.61 7.43
CA GLY A 319 9.52 1.35 8.21
C GLY A 319 9.49 -0.09 8.70
N TYR A 320 8.99 -0.28 9.91
CA TYR A 320 8.85 -1.61 10.49
C TYR A 320 7.71 -1.65 11.50
N GLN A 321 7.01 -2.79 11.60
CA GLN A 321 5.99 -2.96 12.62
C GLN A 321 5.83 -4.42 13.04
N ILE A 322 5.60 -4.66 14.33
CA ILE A 322 5.34 -5.99 14.88
C ILE A 322 3.86 -6.13 15.20
N SER A 323 3.28 -7.28 14.88
CA SER A 323 1.89 -7.58 15.19
C SER A 323 1.67 -9.05 15.55
N ASN A 324 0.68 -9.31 16.40
CA ASN A 324 0.22 -10.67 16.70
C ASN A 324 -0.64 -11.26 15.57
N THR A 325 -1.15 -10.43 14.66
CA THR A 325 -1.95 -10.84 13.51
C THR A 325 -1.32 -10.39 12.19
N ARG A 326 -1.49 -11.17 11.12
CA ARG A 326 -1.15 -10.76 9.75
C ARG A 326 -2.26 -9.88 9.19
N ASP A 327 -2.46 -8.72 9.81
CA ASP A 327 -3.54 -7.79 9.48
C ASP A 327 -3.05 -6.60 8.65
N VAL A 328 -3.98 -5.91 8.00
CA VAL A 328 -3.72 -4.70 7.19
C VAL A 328 -3.26 -3.49 8.02
N GLY A 329 -3.71 -3.37 9.28
CA GLY A 329 -3.34 -2.22 10.14
C GLY A 329 -1.83 -2.08 10.35
N PRO A 330 -1.13 -3.13 10.83
CA PRO A 330 0.33 -3.14 10.95
C PRO A 330 1.07 -2.84 9.64
N CYS A 331 0.55 -3.33 8.50
CA CYS A 331 1.07 -3.01 7.17
C CYS A 331 0.97 -1.50 6.87
N ILE A 332 -0.21 -0.88 7.09
CA ILE A 332 -0.40 0.56 6.92
C ILE A 332 0.54 1.36 7.81
N LEU A 333 0.71 0.97 9.08
CA LEU A 333 1.61 1.66 10.01
C LEU A 333 3.07 1.59 9.55
N ALA A 334 3.55 0.42 9.10
CA ALA A 334 4.90 0.27 8.58
C ALA A 334 5.13 1.10 7.30
N MET A 335 4.15 1.14 6.40
CA MET A 335 4.20 1.98 5.19
C MET A 335 4.17 3.46 5.56
N ARG A 336 3.35 3.87 6.52
CA ARG A 336 3.26 5.25 6.99
C ARG A 336 4.56 5.71 7.62
N MET A 337 5.22 4.86 8.42
CA MET A 337 6.57 5.13 8.93
C MET A 337 7.54 5.39 7.76
N ALA A 338 7.57 4.53 6.75
CA ALA A 338 8.46 4.71 5.61
C ALA A 338 8.13 5.97 4.78
N PHE A 339 6.85 6.26 4.56
CA PHE A 339 6.41 7.41 3.75
C PHE A 339 6.63 8.74 4.47
N SER A 340 6.60 8.76 5.80
CA SER A 340 6.93 9.95 6.59
C SER A 340 8.39 10.40 6.44
N LYS A 341 9.26 9.54 5.90
CA LYS A 341 10.67 9.86 5.63
C LYS A 341 10.88 10.70 4.38
N PHE A 342 9.87 10.86 3.54
CA PHE A 342 9.93 11.75 2.38
C PHE A 342 9.57 13.18 2.82
N LYS A 343 10.38 14.16 2.41
CA LYS A 343 10.06 15.59 2.62
C LYS A 343 8.78 15.97 1.87
N GLU A 344 8.72 15.55 0.60
CA GLU A 344 7.55 15.65 -0.25
C GLU A 344 7.24 14.26 -0.79
N PHE A 345 5.97 13.84 -0.70
CA PHE A 345 5.59 12.49 -1.11
C PHE A 345 5.67 12.34 -2.64
N PRO A 346 6.45 11.37 -3.17
CA PRO A 346 6.70 11.23 -4.61
C PRO A 346 5.49 10.78 -5.44
N GLY A 347 4.36 10.44 -4.82
CA GLY A 347 3.14 10.04 -5.52
C GLY A 347 3.35 8.81 -6.41
N LYS A 348 2.86 8.88 -7.66
CA LYS A 348 2.99 7.80 -8.65
C LYS A 348 4.42 7.51 -9.12
N ALA A 349 5.37 8.40 -8.84
CA ALA A 349 6.77 8.13 -9.13
C ALA A 349 7.34 7.05 -8.19
N LEU A 350 6.72 6.84 -7.03
CA LEU A 350 7.08 5.78 -6.07
C LEU A 350 6.71 4.41 -6.64
N LYS A 351 7.74 3.59 -6.88
CA LYS A 351 7.63 2.18 -7.23
C LYS A 351 7.75 1.36 -5.95
N PHE A 352 6.61 0.92 -5.43
CA PHE A 352 6.53 0.12 -4.20
C PHE A 352 6.31 -1.35 -4.56
N ALA A 353 7.32 -2.18 -4.39
CA ALA A 353 7.23 -3.61 -4.65
C ALA A 353 6.90 -4.41 -3.39
N ALA A 354 5.91 -5.28 -3.48
CA ALA A 354 5.53 -6.19 -2.40
C ALA A 354 5.02 -7.53 -2.94
N ASP A 355 4.88 -8.52 -2.06
CA ASP A 355 4.26 -9.80 -2.43
C ASP A 355 2.79 -9.62 -2.84
N GLY A 356 2.21 -10.65 -3.45
CA GLY A 356 0.80 -10.69 -3.83
C GLY A 356 -0.21 -10.62 -2.66
N TYR A 357 0.26 -10.40 -1.43
CA TYR A 357 -0.59 -10.37 -0.26
C TYR A 357 -1.59 -9.22 -0.27
N THR A 358 -2.80 -9.54 0.18
CA THR A 358 -3.98 -8.69 0.03
C THR A 358 -3.89 -7.39 0.84
N ALA A 359 -3.10 -7.38 1.92
CA ALA A 359 -2.94 -6.22 2.79
C ALA A 359 -2.33 -5.01 2.07
N TYR A 360 -1.38 -5.22 1.15
CA TYR A 360 -0.72 -4.10 0.44
C TYR A 360 -1.69 -3.33 -0.47
N LYS A 361 -2.58 -4.04 -1.18
CA LYS A 361 -3.65 -3.41 -1.98
C LYS A 361 -4.64 -2.65 -1.10
N LEU A 362 -5.01 -3.23 0.04
CA LEU A 362 -5.89 -2.55 1.00
C LEU A 362 -5.23 -1.29 1.61
N ALA A 363 -3.92 -1.36 1.88
CA ALA A 363 -3.15 -0.20 2.33
C ALA A 363 -3.09 0.88 1.25
N GLN A 364 -2.82 0.53 -0.01
CA GLN A 364 -2.83 1.48 -1.14
C GLN A 364 -4.15 2.25 -1.23
N GLN A 365 -5.29 1.57 -1.10
CA GLN A 365 -6.60 2.23 -1.06
C GLN A 365 -6.71 3.27 0.06
N GLN A 366 -6.14 2.96 1.23
CA GLN A 366 -6.20 3.84 2.41
C GLN A 366 -5.30 5.07 2.26
N PHE A 367 -4.13 4.94 1.61
CA PHE A 367 -3.29 6.08 1.26
C PHE A 367 -3.90 6.93 0.14
N MET A 368 -4.58 6.32 -0.82
CA MET A 368 -5.29 7.03 -1.88
C MET A 368 -6.43 7.90 -1.35
N LEU A 369 -7.05 7.53 -0.22
CA LEU A 369 -8.04 8.34 0.51
C LEU A 369 -7.43 9.57 1.21
N GLN A 370 -6.11 9.63 1.36
CA GLN A 370 -5.37 10.76 1.93
C GLN A 370 -4.57 11.53 0.86
N ASP A 371 -4.98 11.41 -0.41
CA ASP A 371 -4.28 12.01 -1.56
C ASP A 371 -2.81 11.55 -1.74
N MET A 372 -2.47 10.38 -1.18
CA MET A 372 -1.14 9.75 -1.29
C MET A 372 -1.19 8.53 -2.22
N ASP A 373 -1.56 8.74 -3.48
CA ASP A 373 -1.56 7.66 -4.48
C ASP A 373 -0.13 7.27 -4.92
N PHE A 374 0.15 5.97 -5.04
CA PHE A 374 1.47 5.45 -5.41
C PHE A 374 1.38 4.18 -6.26
N ASN A 375 2.46 3.84 -6.97
CA ASN A 375 2.50 2.66 -7.84
C ASN A 375 2.87 1.40 -7.04
N LEU A 376 1.87 0.58 -6.71
CA LEU A 376 2.04 -0.73 -6.07
C LEU A 376 2.30 -1.81 -7.12
N ILE A 377 3.48 -2.41 -7.07
CA ILE A 377 3.93 -3.51 -7.94
C ILE A 377 3.84 -4.81 -7.13
N GLN A 378 2.94 -5.71 -7.52
CA GLN A 378 2.81 -7.02 -6.88
C GLN A 378 3.64 -8.06 -7.61
N VAL A 379 4.59 -8.68 -6.91
CA VAL A 379 5.45 -9.72 -7.48
C VAL A 379 4.99 -11.09 -6.97
N ILE A 380 4.15 -11.76 -7.77
CA ILE A 380 3.51 -13.03 -7.41
C ILE A 380 4.43 -14.21 -7.76
N GLY A 381 4.69 -15.10 -6.79
CA GLY A 381 5.39 -16.36 -7.03
C GLY A 381 6.92 -16.27 -7.19
N LEU A 382 7.53 -17.42 -7.51
CA LEU A 382 8.95 -17.61 -7.85
C LEU A 382 9.14 -18.00 -9.32
N THR A 383 8.09 -18.39 -10.06
CA THR A 383 8.13 -18.68 -11.49
C THR A 383 7.94 -17.40 -12.31
N ASN A 384 8.72 -17.24 -13.39
CA ASN A 384 8.66 -16.08 -14.29
C ASN A 384 7.44 -16.21 -15.21
N GLU A 385 6.25 -16.05 -14.65
CA GLU A 385 5.01 -16.16 -15.42
C GLU A 385 4.57 -14.81 -16.03
N ASP A 386 5.06 -13.68 -15.49
CA ASP A 386 4.65 -12.33 -15.90
C ASP A 386 5.84 -11.37 -16.15
N PRO A 387 5.82 -10.53 -17.21
CA PRO A 387 6.91 -9.60 -17.55
C PRO A 387 7.15 -8.51 -16.49
N VAL A 388 6.11 -8.11 -15.74
CA VAL A 388 6.23 -7.16 -14.62
C VAL A 388 6.96 -7.80 -13.43
N SER A 389 6.70 -9.08 -13.18
CA SER A 389 7.39 -9.83 -12.11
C SER A 389 8.87 -10.03 -12.42
N GLU A 390 9.25 -10.12 -13.71
CA GLU A 390 10.64 -10.23 -14.15
C GLU A 390 11.42 -8.92 -13.92
N GLU A 391 10.86 -7.77 -14.31
CA GLU A 391 11.53 -6.46 -14.15
C GLU A 391 11.78 -6.10 -12.68
N TYR A 392 10.83 -6.41 -11.79
CA TYR A 392 10.87 -5.99 -10.39
C TYR A 392 11.30 -7.10 -9.41
N ARG A 393 11.72 -8.27 -9.91
CA ARG A 393 12.13 -9.42 -9.08
C ARG A 393 13.29 -9.11 -8.14
N TRP A 394 14.24 -8.30 -8.60
CA TRP A 394 15.42 -7.96 -7.83
C TRP A 394 15.05 -7.23 -6.51
N LEU A 395 13.94 -6.48 -6.49
CA LEU A 395 13.41 -5.84 -5.27
C LEU A 395 13.01 -6.88 -4.22
N LYS A 396 12.32 -7.95 -4.63
CA LYS A 396 11.91 -9.07 -3.77
C LYS A 396 13.12 -9.79 -3.17
N GLN A 397 14.16 -10.02 -3.98
CA GLN A 397 15.39 -10.67 -3.51
C GLN A 397 16.14 -9.84 -2.45
N ILE A 398 16.11 -8.51 -2.57
CA ILE A 398 16.74 -7.60 -1.60
C ILE A 398 16.03 -7.67 -0.25
N ILE A 399 14.70 -7.55 -0.22
CA ILE A 399 13.93 -7.63 1.03
C ILE A 399 13.99 -9.03 1.65
N GLU A 400 14.03 -10.09 0.85
CA GLU A 400 14.23 -11.46 1.36
C GLU A 400 15.61 -11.63 2.01
N ARG A 401 16.66 -11.00 1.47
CA ARG A 401 18.00 -10.98 2.10
C ARG A 401 17.99 -10.24 3.43
N LEU A 402 17.26 -9.12 3.54
CA LEU A 402 17.04 -8.44 4.82
C LEU A 402 16.35 -9.40 5.81
N ASN A 403 15.27 -10.06 5.38
CA ASN A 403 14.52 -11.01 6.22
C ASN A 403 15.37 -12.18 6.70
N ARG A 404 16.27 -12.72 5.86
CA ARG A 404 17.24 -13.73 6.29
C ARG A 404 18.23 -13.20 7.34
N THR A 405 18.72 -11.97 7.15
CA THR A 405 19.62 -11.32 8.11
C THR A 405 18.93 -11.13 9.46
N PHE A 406 17.69 -10.66 9.46
CA PHE A 406 16.89 -10.55 10.67
C PHE A 406 16.65 -11.92 11.33
N LYS A 407 16.26 -12.94 10.57
CA LYS A 407 16.04 -14.30 11.10
C LYS A 407 17.28 -14.86 11.79
N PHE A 408 18.48 -14.60 11.27
CA PHE A 408 19.72 -15.02 11.92
C PHE A 408 19.87 -14.39 13.32
N SER A 409 19.63 -13.08 13.45
CA SER A 409 19.64 -12.40 14.76
C SER A 409 18.55 -12.93 15.70
N TYR A 410 17.36 -13.23 15.16
CA TYR A 410 16.22 -13.70 15.92
C TYR A 410 16.35 -15.15 16.40
N GLN A 411 16.93 -16.05 15.60
CA GLN A 411 17.02 -17.49 15.90
C GLN A 411 17.68 -17.77 17.26
N ILE A 412 18.67 -16.97 17.64
CA ILE A 412 19.44 -17.13 18.88
C ILE A 412 18.59 -16.84 20.12
N THR A 413 17.48 -16.10 19.96
CA THR A 413 16.56 -15.80 21.06
C THR A 413 15.65 -16.98 21.43
N ASN A 414 15.50 -17.99 20.55
CA ASN A 414 14.51 -19.07 20.67
C ASN A 414 13.05 -18.58 20.83
N GLY A 415 12.76 -17.33 20.46
CA GLY A 415 11.48 -16.67 20.67
C GLY A 415 11.49 -15.73 21.88
N TYR A 416 10.66 -14.70 21.82
CA TYR A 416 10.62 -13.66 22.84
C TYR A 416 9.71 -14.04 24.01
N GLY A 417 10.10 -13.68 25.23
CA GLY A 417 9.26 -13.84 26.42
C GLY A 417 8.11 -12.83 26.53
N SER A 418 8.16 -11.71 25.80
CA SER A 418 7.14 -10.66 25.80
C SER A 418 7.10 -9.88 24.48
N GLY A 419 5.98 -9.22 24.20
CA GLY A 419 5.85 -8.35 23.02
C GLY A 419 6.78 -7.13 23.10
N GLU A 420 7.00 -6.61 24.30
CA GLU A 420 7.97 -5.52 24.53
C GLU A 420 9.39 -5.95 24.18
N GLY A 421 9.81 -7.15 24.60
CA GLY A 421 11.12 -7.70 24.23
C GLY A 421 11.30 -7.87 22.72
N SER A 422 10.23 -8.27 22.02
CA SER A 422 10.23 -8.33 20.56
C SER A 422 10.40 -6.94 19.93
N ASN A 423 9.68 -5.92 20.41
CA ASN A 423 9.78 -4.55 19.91
C ASN A 423 11.19 -3.97 20.12
N ASN A 424 11.75 -4.19 21.31
CA ASN A 424 13.09 -3.71 21.65
C ASN A 424 14.17 -4.34 20.76
N HIS A 425 14.09 -5.64 20.52
CA HIS A 425 15.05 -6.34 19.66
C HIS A 425 14.95 -5.85 18.20
N VAL A 426 13.74 -5.67 17.66
CA VAL A 426 13.59 -5.14 16.29
C VAL A 426 14.11 -3.70 16.20
N ALA A 427 13.82 -2.83 17.18
CA ALA A 427 14.33 -1.47 17.18
C ALA A 427 15.88 -1.42 17.19
N LEU A 428 16.52 -2.23 18.05
CA LEU A 428 17.99 -2.34 18.09
C LEU A 428 18.55 -2.96 16.81
N PHE A 429 17.89 -3.96 16.25
CA PHE A 429 18.29 -4.56 14.98
C PHE A 429 18.26 -3.54 13.85
N VAL A 430 17.20 -2.72 13.75
CA VAL A 430 17.08 -1.69 12.72
C VAL A 430 18.15 -0.61 12.92
N ALA A 431 18.38 -0.17 14.15
CA ALA A 431 19.45 0.78 14.47
C ALA A 431 20.83 0.26 14.06
N TYR A 432 21.14 -0.99 14.44
CA TYR A 432 22.37 -1.66 14.05
C TYR A 432 22.48 -1.78 12.53
N TYR A 433 21.43 -2.27 11.87
CA TYR A 433 21.42 -2.51 10.43
C TYR A 433 21.64 -1.22 9.62
N ASN A 434 21.01 -0.12 10.01
CA ASN A 434 21.06 1.14 9.28
C ASN A 434 22.34 1.95 9.54
N PHE A 435 22.87 1.96 10.77
CA PHE A 435 23.92 2.91 11.19
C PHE A 435 25.25 2.29 11.60
N LEU A 436 25.30 1.01 11.96
CA LEU A 436 26.49 0.40 12.57
C LEU A 436 27.01 -0.82 11.81
N ARG A 437 26.12 -1.58 11.16
CA ARG A 437 26.46 -2.81 10.45
C ARG A 437 27.24 -2.46 9.18
N PRO A 438 28.42 -3.06 8.95
CA PRO A 438 29.11 -2.93 7.68
C PRO A 438 28.39 -3.75 6.61
N HIS A 439 28.17 -3.18 5.42
CA HIS A 439 27.52 -3.88 4.31
C HIS A 439 28.47 -4.03 3.11
N PRO A 440 28.50 -5.21 2.47
CA PRO A 440 29.33 -5.41 1.27
C PRO A 440 29.00 -4.43 0.13
N TYR A 441 27.75 -3.97 0.07
CA TYR A 441 27.26 -3.04 -0.95
C TYR A 441 27.90 -1.64 -0.85
N THR A 442 28.24 -1.21 0.35
CA THR A 442 28.85 0.10 0.66
C THR A 442 30.34 -0.06 0.95
N TYR A 443 31.00 -1.06 0.34
CA TYR A 443 32.41 -1.38 0.59
C TYR A 443 32.73 -1.54 2.09
N TRP A 444 31.87 -2.28 2.80
CA TRP A 444 31.96 -2.55 4.24
C TRP A 444 31.79 -1.34 5.15
N GLN A 445 31.17 -0.26 4.67
CA GLN A 445 30.70 0.85 5.49
C GLN A 445 29.24 0.66 5.95
N PRO A 446 28.78 1.38 6.98
CA PRO A 446 27.36 1.50 7.30
C PRO A 446 26.53 2.07 6.13
N LEU A 447 25.21 1.85 6.14
CA LEU A 447 24.33 2.38 5.08
C LEU A 447 24.13 3.88 5.21
N ASN A 448 24.05 4.37 6.46
CA ASN A 448 23.85 5.77 6.78
C ASN A 448 25.04 6.24 7.60
N SER A 449 25.87 7.06 6.96
CA SER A 449 27.03 7.70 7.58
C SER A 449 26.59 8.87 8.45
N ILE A 450 27.02 8.83 9.72
CA ILE A 450 26.90 9.93 10.67
C ILE A 450 28.34 10.37 10.99
N PRO A 451 28.75 11.62 10.69
CA PRO A 451 30.13 12.07 10.86
C PRO A 451 30.70 11.78 12.25
N GLU A 452 29.88 11.95 13.29
CA GLU A 452 30.23 11.71 14.69
C GLU A 452 30.53 10.24 14.98
N LEU A 453 29.95 9.29 14.23
CA LEU A 453 30.21 7.85 14.38
C LEU A 453 31.41 7.37 13.56
N GLU A 454 31.76 8.06 12.47
CA GLU A 454 32.88 7.70 11.59
C GLU A 454 34.23 7.92 12.29
N SER A 455 34.33 8.97 13.10
CA SER A 455 35.53 9.29 13.88
C SER A 455 35.86 8.25 14.97
N ILE A 456 34.91 7.36 15.29
CA ILE A 456 35.01 6.43 16.40
C ILE A 456 35.47 5.05 15.90
N PRO A 457 36.57 4.48 16.42
CA PRO A 457 37.11 3.23 15.88
C PRO A 457 36.36 1.98 16.36
N ASN A 458 35.85 1.96 17.60
CA ASN A 458 35.33 0.75 18.24
C ASN A 458 33.79 0.75 18.38
N MET A 459 33.18 -0.41 18.15
CA MET A 459 31.71 -0.59 18.21
C MET A 459 31.08 -0.20 19.56
N PRO A 460 31.68 -0.50 20.73
CA PRO A 460 31.13 -0.06 22.01
C PRO A 460 31.01 1.46 22.14
N ALA A 461 31.96 2.23 21.61
CA ALA A 461 31.87 3.69 21.65
C ALA A 461 30.93 4.23 20.55
N LYS A 462 30.83 3.56 19.40
CA LYS A 462 29.79 3.90 18.40
C LYS A 462 28.38 3.77 18.97
N TRP A 463 28.11 2.71 19.74
CA TRP A 463 26.84 2.56 20.45
C TRP A 463 26.60 3.68 21.48
N GLN A 464 27.62 4.04 22.25
CA GLN A 464 27.52 5.14 23.22
C GLN A 464 27.21 6.46 22.52
N LYS A 465 27.93 6.78 21.44
CA LYS A 465 27.70 8.01 20.69
C LYS A 465 26.33 8.05 20.03
N LEU A 466 25.87 6.93 19.47
CA LEU A 466 24.52 6.84 18.91
C LEU A 466 23.46 7.11 19.99
N ILE A 467 23.64 6.58 21.20
CA ILE A 467 22.73 6.82 22.33
C ILE A 467 22.79 8.29 22.77
N GLU A 468 23.98 8.89 22.84
CA GLU A 468 24.16 10.31 23.17
C GLU A 468 23.44 11.22 22.16
N LEU A 469 23.62 11.00 20.85
CA LEU A 469 22.92 11.73 19.80
C LEU A 469 21.40 11.56 19.89
N SER A 470 20.95 10.35 20.24
CA SER A 470 19.54 10.07 20.41
C SER A 470 18.95 10.82 21.61
N GLN A 471 19.69 10.94 22.71
CA GLN A 471 19.28 11.72 23.88
C GLN A 471 19.18 13.21 23.55
N GLN A 472 20.16 13.76 22.83
CA GLN A 472 20.13 15.16 22.37
C GLN A 472 18.91 15.43 21.49
N LEU A 473 18.58 14.52 20.57
CA LEU A 473 17.38 14.62 19.76
C LEU A 473 16.10 14.65 20.62
N ILE A 474 15.98 13.74 21.58
CA ILE A 474 14.81 13.70 22.48
C ILE A 474 14.67 15.01 23.26
N LEU A 475 15.76 15.53 23.82
CA LEU A 475 15.76 16.80 24.56
C LEU A 475 15.36 17.98 23.64
N SER A 476 15.86 18.02 22.41
CA SER A 476 15.50 19.06 21.45
C SER A 476 14.01 19.06 21.10
N LYS A 477 13.40 17.87 20.97
CA LYS A 477 11.96 17.73 20.71
C LYS A 477 11.10 18.10 21.91
N GLN A 478 11.57 17.81 23.13
CA GLN A 478 10.89 18.18 24.37
C GLN A 478 10.91 19.69 24.64
N ALA A 479 11.91 20.41 24.14
CA ALA A 479 12.02 21.86 24.29
C ALA A 479 11.17 22.67 23.29
N VAL A 480 10.67 22.03 22.23
CA VAL A 480 9.85 22.66 21.17
C VAL A 480 8.34 22.47 21.43
N CYS A 481 7.97 21.55 22.32
CA CYS A 481 6.63 21.44 22.90
C CYS A 481 6.49 22.36 24.11
#